data_AF-A0A961KBK4-F1
#
_entry.id   AF-A0A961KBK4-F1
#
_cell.length_a   1.000
_cell.length_b   1.000
_cell.length_c   1.000
_cell.angle_alpha   90.00
_cell.angle_beta   90.00
_cell.angle_gamma   90.00
#
_symmetry.space_group_name_H-M   'P 1'
#
loop_
_entity.id
_entity.type
_entity.pdbx_description
1 polymer ?
#
loop_
_entity_poly.entity_id
_entity_poly.type
_entity_poly.pdbx_seq_one_letter_code
_entity_poly.pdbx_strand_id
1 'polypeptide(L)'
;MNEAVMSGVATDSATDIAIVGMAAHLPGAESIAAYWTNLVEGVEAIRHYSRDALIEAGEAPHLVDRPDYVPAAAPLDGFAAFDAEFFGLSPKEAAIMDP
;
A
#
# COMPACT_ATOMS: atom_id res chain seq x y z
N MET A 1 -49.62 1.30 -19.34
CA MET A 1 -49.62 1.67 -17.91
C MET A 1 -48.64 0.75 -17.22
N ASN A 2 -47.48 1.15 -16.69
CA ASN A 2 -46.87 2.45 -16.47
C ASN A 2 -45.36 2.30 -16.66
N GLU A 3 -44.73 3.26 -17.31
CA GLU A 3 -43.30 3.53 -17.13
C GLU A 3 -43.10 4.11 -15.73
N ALA A 4 -42.38 3.39 -14.87
CA ALA A 4 -41.84 3.95 -13.64
C ALA A 4 -40.48 4.56 -13.97
N VAL A 5 -40.48 5.82 -14.41
CA VAL A 5 -39.28 6.65 -14.42
C VAL A 5 -38.96 6.95 -12.95
N MET A 6 -38.07 6.16 -12.36
CA MET A 6 -37.36 6.53 -11.14
C MET A 6 -36.34 7.61 -11.51
N SER A 7 -36.82 8.84 -11.64
CA SER A 7 -35.95 10.01 -11.65
C SER A 7 -35.43 10.19 -10.23
N GLY A 8 -34.25 9.61 -9.96
CA GLY A 8 -33.44 10.03 -8.83
C GLY A 8 -33.03 11.48 -9.08
N VAL A 9 -33.65 12.42 -8.39
CA VAL A 9 -33.16 13.80 -8.33
C VAL A 9 -31.81 13.74 -7.62
N ALA A 10 -30.73 13.87 -8.39
CA ALA A 10 -29.45 14.22 -7.84
C ALA A 10 -29.58 15.65 -7.29
N THR A 11 -29.79 15.77 -5.99
CA THR A 11 -29.50 17.01 -5.27
C THR A 11 -27.99 17.16 -5.30
N ASP A 12 -27.49 17.78 -6.37
CA ASP A 12 -26.10 18.21 -6.48
C ASP A 12 -25.88 19.22 -5.34
N SER A 13 -25.34 18.75 -4.24
CA SER A 13 -25.08 19.61 -3.10
C SER A 13 -23.86 20.43 -3.47
N ALA A 14 -23.88 21.74 -3.25
CA ALA A 14 -22.74 22.62 -3.54
C ALA A 14 -21.46 22.24 -2.74
N THR A 15 -21.53 21.20 -1.91
CA THR A 15 -20.47 20.65 -1.08
C THR A 15 -20.04 19.25 -1.50
N ASP A 16 -20.61 18.67 -2.56
CA ASP A 16 -20.23 17.34 -3.04
C ASP A 16 -18.84 17.37 -3.68
N ILE A 17 -18.01 16.37 -3.36
CA ILE A 17 -16.65 16.25 -3.85
C ILE A 17 -16.50 14.90 -4.56
N ALA A 18 -16.12 14.94 -5.84
CA ALA A 18 -15.88 13.74 -6.63
C ALA A 18 -14.41 13.29 -6.54
N ILE A 19 -14.20 11.98 -6.40
CA ILE A 19 -12.89 11.36 -6.56
C ILE A 19 -12.68 11.10 -8.06
N VAL A 20 -11.81 11.90 -8.69
CA VAL A 20 -11.55 11.83 -10.14
C VAL A 20 -10.26 11.08 -10.51
N GLY A 21 -9.49 10.64 -9.52
CA GLY A 21 -8.25 9.89 -9.72
C GLY A 21 -7.77 9.24 -8.44
N MET A 22 -7.11 8.08 -8.57
CA MET A 22 -6.53 7.32 -7.46
C MET A 22 -5.25 6.63 -7.93
N ALA A 23 -4.24 6.59 -7.07
CA ALA A 23 -3.04 5.78 -7.22
C ALA A 23 -2.61 5.31 -5.83
N ALA A 24 -2.17 4.06 -5.72
CA ALA A 24 -1.60 3.52 -4.49
C ALA A 24 -0.64 2.38 -4.82
N HIS A 25 0.39 2.27 -4.01
CA HIS A 25 1.24 1.10 -3.88
C HIS A 25 1.06 0.57 -2.46
N LEU A 26 0.61 -0.67 -2.35
CA LEU A 26 0.27 -1.33 -1.09
C LEU A 26 1.03 -2.66 -0.99
N PRO A 27 1.22 -3.22 0.21
CA PRO A 27 1.80 -4.55 0.36
C PRO A 27 1.06 -5.58 -0.50
N GLY A 28 1.80 -6.30 -1.34
CA GLY A 28 1.25 -7.28 -2.28
C GLY A 28 0.48 -6.70 -3.47
N ALA A 29 0.47 -5.38 -3.67
CA ALA A 29 -0.22 -4.72 -4.79
C ALA A 29 0.46 -3.41 -5.22
N GLU A 30 1.14 -3.45 -6.37
CA GLU A 30 1.81 -2.29 -6.97
C GLU A 30 0.84 -1.28 -7.64
N SER A 31 -0.47 -1.56 -7.62
CA SER A 31 -1.49 -0.69 -8.19
C SER A 31 -2.87 -0.88 -7.55
N ILE A 32 -3.77 0.09 -7.76
CA ILE A 32 -5.18 -0.01 -7.33
C ILE A 32 -5.88 -1.23 -7.95
N ALA A 33 -5.56 -1.57 -9.20
CA ALA A 33 -6.14 -2.73 -9.87
C ALA A 33 -5.70 -4.03 -9.20
N ALA A 34 -4.40 -4.18 -8.90
CA ALA A 34 -3.88 -5.33 -8.17
C ALA A 34 -4.47 -5.41 -6.75
N TYR A 35 -4.60 -4.27 -6.07
CA TYR A 35 -5.21 -4.21 -4.75
C TYR A 35 -6.67 -4.67 -4.77
N TRP A 36 -7.44 -4.22 -5.77
CA TRP A 36 -8.82 -4.67 -5.92
C TRP A 36 -8.92 -6.17 -6.15
N THR A 37 -8.05 -6.74 -6.99
CA THR A 37 -7.96 -8.19 -7.18
C THR A 37 -7.68 -8.91 -5.86
N ASN A 38 -6.69 -8.45 -5.09
CA ASN A 38 -6.36 -9.03 -3.78
C ASN A 38 -7.56 -9.01 -2.83
N LEU A 39 -8.33 -7.92 -2.79
CA LEU A 39 -9.53 -7.82 -1.96
C LEU A 39 -10.62 -8.81 -2.39
N VAL A 40 -10.87 -8.91 -3.69
CA VAL A 40 -11.88 -9.83 -4.25
C VAL A 40 -11.49 -11.29 -3.98
N GLU A 41 -10.20 -11.61 -4.07
CA GLU A 41 -9.66 -12.96 -3.86
C GLU A 41 -9.40 -13.29 -2.38
N GLY A 42 -9.51 -12.30 -1.47
CA GLY A 42 -9.26 -12.49 -0.04
C GLY A 42 -7.78 -12.73 0.29
N VAL A 43 -6.87 -12.13 -0.47
CA VAL A 43 -5.41 -12.29 -0.31
C VAL A 43 -4.93 -11.54 0.94
N GLU A 44 -4.22 -12.25 1.82
CA GLU A 44 -3.50 -11.66 2.95
C GLU A 44 -2.09 -11.23 2.53
N ALA A 45 -1.80 -9.94 2.64
CA ALA A 45 -0.49 -9.38 2.26
C ALA A 45 0.54 -9.33 3.40
N ILE A 46 0.16 -9.76 4.62
CA ILE A 46 1.09 -9.83 5.75
C ILE A 46 2.06 -10.99 5.53
N ARG A 47 3.35 -10.68 5.60
CA ARG A 47 4.44 -11.66 5.55
C ARG A 47 4.78 -12.09 6.96
N HIS A 48 4.77 -13.40 7.18
CA HIS A 48 5.32 -14.02 8.39
C HIS A 48 6.77 -14.42 8.14
N TYR A 49 7.65 -14.09 9.10
CA TYR A 49 9.08 -14.33 8.98
C TYR A 49 9.51 -15.49 9.87
N SER A 50 10.42 -16.31 9.36
CA SER A 50 11.13 -17.26 10.20
C SER A 50 12.11 -16.51 11.11
N ARG A 51 12.50 -17.16 12.21
CA ARG A 51 13.56 -16.66 13.07
C ARG A 51 14.82 -16.35 12.26
N ASP A 52 15.29 -17.30 11.46
CA ASP A 52 16.55 -17.15 10.71
C ASP A 52 16.49 -15.95 9.75
N ALA A 53 15.35 -15.72 9.09
CA ALA A 53 15.17 -14.57 8.22
C ALA A 53 15.22 -13.23 8.99
N LEU A 54 14.68 -13.18 10.21
CA LEU A 54 14.75 -11.99 11.05
C LEU A 54 16.18 -11.72 11.54
N ILE A 55 16.91 -12.76 11.93
CA ILE A 55 18.32 -12.63 12.33
C ILE A 55 19.19 -12.17 11.14
N GLU A 56 18.95 -12.72 9.94
CA GLU A 56 19.63 -12.28 8.71
C GLU A 56 19.31 -10.82 8.37
N ALA A 57 18.07 -10.38 8.62
CA ALA A 57 17.65 -8.98 8.48
C ALA A 57 18.21 -8.05 9.56
N GLY A 58 18.93 -8.58 10.56
CA GLY A 58 19.61 -7.81 11.60
C GLY A 58 18.86 -7.67 12.92
N GLU A 59 17.74 -8.38 13.10
CA GLU A 59 17.03 -8.39 14.39
C GLU A 59 17.86 -9.06 15.48
N ALA A 60 17.78 -8.52 16.70
CA ALA A 60 18.54 -9.03 17.82
C ALA A 60 17.94 -10.36 18.33
N PRO A 61 18.74 -11.44 18.53
CA PRO A 61 18.21 -12.76 18.91
C PRO A 61 17.32 -12.74 20.16
N HIS A 62 17.71 -11.96 21.17
CA HIS A 62 16.98 -11.85 22.43
C HIS A 62 15.60 -11.18 22.30
N LEU A 63 15.36 -10.40 21.23
CA LEU A 63 14.05 -9.81 20.94
C LEU A 63 13.15 -10.82 20.24
N VAL A 64 13.68 -11.49 19.21
CA VAL A 64 12.95 -12.51 18.44
C VAL A 64 12.51 -13.69 19.32
N ASP A 65 13.25 -13.97 20.38
CA ASP A 65 12.96 -15.05 21.35
C ASP A 65 11.89 -14.73 22.39
N ARG A 66 11.40 -13.49 22.43
CA ARG A 66 10.39 -13.13 23.40
C ARG A 66 9.06 -13.79 23.07
N PRO A 67 8.31 -14.24 24.09
CA PRO A 67 7.01 -14.89 23.87
C PRO A 67 5.94 -13.94 23.32
N ASP A 68 6.13 -12.63 23.46
CA ASP A 68 5.25 -11.58 22.94
C ASP A 68 5.73 -10.98 21.61
N TYR A 69 6.76 -11.55 21.00
CA TYR A 69 7.24 -11.13 19.68
C TYR A 69 6.31 -11.64 18.58
N VAL A 70 5.87 -10.74 17.70
CA VAL A 70 5.04 -11.08 16.54
C VAL A 70 5.90 -10.98 15.27
N PRO A 71 6.33 -12.10 14.66
CA PRO A 71 7.23 -12.10 13.50
C PRO A 71 6.45 -11.87 12.20
N ALA A 72 5.74 -10.75 12.10
CA ALA A 72 4.88 -10.43 10.97
C ALA A 72 5.00 -8.95 10.57
N ALA A 73 5.07 -8.68 9.26
CA ALA A 73 5.10 -7.33 8.71
C ALA A 73 4.45 -7.26 7.33
N ALA A 74 4.09 -6.06 6.89
CA ALA A 74 3.56 -5.81 5.56
C ALA A 74 4.51 -4.83 4.83
N PRO A 75 5.71 -5.29 4.40
CA PRO A 75 6.68 -4.43 3.75
C PRO A 75 6.15 -3.96 2.39
N LEU A 76 6.51 -2.73 2.03
CA LEU A 76 6.28 -2.19 0.70
C LEU A 76 7.48 -2.54 -0.19
N ASP A 77 7.23 -3.21 -1.31
CA ASP A 77 8.29 -3.55 -2.24
C ASP A 77 8.78 -2.29 -2.97
N GLY A 78 10.08 -2.18 -3.22
CA GLY A 78 10.65 -1.04 -3.95
C GLY A 78 10.47 0.32 -3.28
N PHE A 79 10.17 0.40 -1.99
CA PHE A 79 9.94 1.69 -1.30
C PHE A 79 11.13 2.65 -1.42
N ALA A 80 12.36 2.14 -1.53
CA ALA A 80 13.56 2.95 -1.70
C ALA A 80 13.85 3.33 -3.17
N ALA A 81 13.06 2.86 -4.13
CA ALA A 81 13.26 3.16 -5.55
C ALA A 81 12.66 4.52 -5.90
N PHE A 82 13.46 5.37 -6.54
CA PHE A 82 13.05 6.72 -6.89
C PHE A 82 13.67 7.15 -8.24
N ASP A 83 12.84 7.71 -9.12
CA ASP A 83 13.27 8.22 -10.42
C ASP A 83 13.77 9.66 -10.29
N ALA A 84 15.01 9.81 -9.80
CA ALA A 84 15.59 11.12 -9.52
C ALA A 84 15.71 12.00 -10.78
N GLU A 85 16.02 11.40 -11.93
CA GLU A 85 16.19 12.15 -13.19
C GLU A 85 14.87 12.75 -13.67
N PHE A 86 13.77 11.99 -13.57
CA PHE A 86 12.43 12.50 -13.89
C PHE A 86 12.07 13.75 -13.09
N PHE A 87 12.47 13.80 -11.80
CA PHE A 87 12.23 14.94 -10.92
C PHE A 87 13.34 16.00 -10.95
N GLY A 88 14.37 15.83 -11.79
CA GLY A 88 15.49 16.76 -11.92
C GLY A 88 16.41 16.83 -10.69
N LEU A 89 16.44 15.77 -9.89
CA LEU A 89 17.28 15.64 -8.70
C LEU A 89 18.55 14.86 -9.02
N SER A 90 19.68 15.26 -8.41
CA SER A 90 20.89 14.44 -8.50
C SER A 90 20.75 13.16 -7.67
N PRO A 91 21.44 12.07 -8.03
CA PRO A 91 21.40 10.82 -7.25
C PRO A 91 21.79 11.01 -5.79
N LYS A 92 22.69 11.96 -5.50
CA LYS A 92 23.14 12.26 -4.14
C LYS A 92 22.06 12.96 -3.31
N GLU A 93 21.26 13.82 -3.93
CA GLU A 93 20.15 14.49 -3.26
C GLU A 93 19.02 13.50 -2.97
N ALA A 94 18.64 12.67 -3.95
CA ALA A 94 17.62 11.65 -3.75
C ALA A 94 18.00 10.63 -2.67
N ALA A 95 19.28 10.22 -2.58
CA ALA A 95 19.74 9.21 -1.63
C ALA A 95 19.68 9.62 -0.14
N ILE A 96 19.51 10.91 0.16
CA ILE A 96 19.37 11.42 1.54
C ILE A 96 17.94 11.86 1.86
N MET A 97 17.03 11.77 0.89
CA MET A 97 15.60 12.03 1.12
C MET A 97 14.96 10.83 1.82
N ASP A 98 13.98 11.12 2.66
CA ASP A 98 13.13 10.07 3.21
C ASP A 98 12.29 9.46 2.08
N PRO A 99 12.27 8.12 1.93
CA PRO A 99 11.44 7.43 0.94
C PRO A 99 9.93 7.59 1.15
#